data_AF-A0A6I9SH72-F1
#
_entry.id   AF-A0A6I9SH72-F1
#
_cell.length_a   1.000
_cell.length_b   1.000
_cell.length_c   1.000
_cell.angle_alpha   90.00
_cell.angle_beta   90.00
_cell.angle_gamma   90.00
#
_symmetry.space_group_name_H-M   'P 1'
#
loop_
_entity.id
_entity.type
_entity.pdbx_description
1 polymer ?
#
loop_
_entity_poly.entity_id
_entity_poly.type
_entity_poly.pdbx_seq_one_letter_code
_entity_poly.pdbx_strand_id
1 'polypeptide(L)'
;MKSIALGGEGDAMSLAKLSSAFLRRGGTNSLLPLLHCQRLGGLLFFSSAITGAASEGHNSFHRPHFMVAYLVNSCGLSSAEASKATKFLAHLKSTERPDAFLGFMRNRGFDDAGLRKVVSRRPRFLCCGDAEKLLAPKFQLFQELGFSGSDLTRLFLSNPHILKLSLHRTIQPRLEFWTALLGSKEHLLKVLRISAWFLNTSIEKIVMPNLSLLRECGISDQKTALVLRKSPLLILRSPQKLRALMERVDGMGVPRSSGMFLRALQAINRLSEAKFNAKRCLLKSLGWSEVEFFAAFRKDPLFVTNSEKTLSVKMAFLVKEVGYGPSDVALRPKLLMHSLEKRLKPRHRVTQMLEASGFPSGKYEFTTIMNFSDKVFMDKFVIPHKEKVPGLLEMYAATCGKIGTI
;
A
#
# COMPACT_ATOMS: atom_id res chain seq x y z
N MET A 1 29.11 44.55 16.13
CA MET A 1 28.32 45.07 14.99
C MET A 1 27.87 43.91 14.12
N LYS A 2 26.53 43.76 13.94
CA LYS A 2 25.77 42.96 12.93
C LYS A 2 26.11 41.46 12.83
N SER A 3 25.34 40.49 13.36
CA SER A 3 23.94 40.10 13.10
C SER A 3 23.53 40.10 11.62
N ILE A 4 23.48 38.91 11.02
CA ILE A 4 22.57 38.56 9.92
C ILE A 4 22.05 37.14 10.18
N ALA A 5 20.81 37.07 10.67
CA ALA A 5 19.98 35.89 10.60
C ALA A 5 19.39 35.79 9.19
N LEU A 6 19.48 34.62 8.56
CA LEU A 6 18.65 34.27 7.41
C LEU A 6 17.74 33.13 7.83
N GLY A 7 16.54 33.52 8.27
CA GLY A 7 15.40 32.64 8.43
C GLY A 7 14.90 32.19 7.07
N GLY A 8 14.90 30.88 6.86
CA GLY A 8 14.18 30.19 5.80
C GLY A 8 13.20 29.21 6.43
N GLU A 9 12.17 29.73 7.10
CA GLU A 9 10.99 28.94 7.44
C GLU A 9 10.24 28.65 6.13
N GLY A 10 10.57 27.53 5.50
CA GLY A 10 9.64 26.89 4.58
C GLY A 10 8.39 26.53 5.39
N ASP A 11 7.28 27.18 5.08
CA ASP A 11 5.97 27.00 5.71
C ASP A 11 5.44 25.59 5.46
N ALA A 12 6.02 24.61 6.15
CA ALA A 12 5.53 23.25 6.21
C ALA A 12 4.27 23.27 7.08
N MET A 13 3.12 23.49 6.44
CA MET A 13 1.83 23.48 7.11
C MET A 13 1.67 22.20 7.93
N SER A 14 1.61 22.35 9.26
CA SER A 14 1.60 21.21 10.18
C SER A 14 0.39 20.30 9.92
N LEU A 15 0.53 18.99 10.16
CA LEU A 15 -0.58 18.04 10.04
C LEU A 15 -1.80 18.45 10.88
N ALA A 16 -1.59 19.16 11.98
CA ALA A 16 -2.65 19.77 12.78
C ALA A 16 -3.40 20.90 12.04
N LYS A 17 -2.68 21.77 11.32
CA LYS A 17 -3.28 22.82 10.46
C LYS A 17 -4.04 22.20 9.29
N LEU A 18 -3.47 21.21 8.60
CA LEU A 18 -4.15 20.44 7.53
C LEU A 18 -5.40 19.74 8.08
N SER A 19 -5.30 19.05 9.21
CA SER A 19 -6.43 18.45 9.92
C SER A 19 -7.52 19.48 10.22
N SER A 20 -7.16 20.66 10.72
CA SER A 20 -8.13 21.73 11.00
C SER A 20 -8.78 22.28 9.73
N ALA A 21 -8.07 22.35 8.60
CA ALA A 21 -8.61 22.79 7.32
C ALA A 21 -9.59 21.76 6.74
N PHE A 22 -9.30 20.46 6.91
CA PHE A 22 -10.20 19.38 6.55
C PHE A 22 -11.45 19.33 7.44
N LEU A 23 -11.32 19.58 8.74
CA LEU A 23 -12.45 19.64 9.68
C LEU A 23 -13.32 20.88 9.48
N ARG A 24 -12.73 22.06 9.21
CA ARG A 24 -13.47 23.31 8.90
C ARG A 24 -14.29 23.20 7.62
N ARG A 25 -13.87 22.40 6.64
CA ARG A 25 -14.68 22.09 5.44
C ARG A 25 -15.89 21.18 5.73
N GLY A 26 -15.97 20.58 6.92
CA GLY A 26 -16.99 19.59 7.29
C GLY A 26 -17.98 20.01 8.38
N GLY A 27 -17.90 21.22 8.94
CA GLY A 27 -18.71 21.62 10.10
C GLY A 27 -19.18 23.08 10.11
N THR A 28 -20.50 23.23 10.20
CA THR A 28 -21.34 24.36 10.69
C THR A 28 -21.55 25.63 9.83
N ASN A 29 -22.84 25.97 9.77
CA ASN A 29 -23.50 27.13 9.15
C ASN A 29 -23.21 28.46 9.89
N SER A 30 -23.45 29.57 9.15
CA SER A 30 -23.41 31.01 9.54
C SER A 30 -21.99 31.57 9.74
N LEU A 31 -21.53 32.64 9.06
CA LEU A 31 -22.15 33.88 8.60
C LEU A 31 -21.55 34.34 7.24
N LEU A 32 -22.38 34.98 6.41
CA LEU A 32 -22.04 35.74 5.17
C LEU A 32 -22.08 37.25 5.51
N PRO A 33 -21.48 38.19 4.73
CA PRO A 33 -21.55 38.22 3.26
C PRO A 33 -20.31 38.69 2.48
N LEU A 34 -20.42 38.61 1.13
CA LEU A 34 -19.53 39.09 0.06
C LEU A 34 -18.34 38.14 -0.23
N LEU A 35 -18.29 37.36 -1.31
CA LEU A 35 -18.61 37.67 -2.70
C LEU A 35 -19.35 36.53 -3.42
N HIS A 36 -20.24 36.98 -4.28
CA HIS A 36 -21.12 36.25 -5.18
C HIS A 36 -20.30 35.41 -6.19
N CYS A 37 -20.39 34.08 -6.11
CA CYS A 37 -20.29 33.21 -7.28
C CYS A 37 -21.11 31.95 -7.02
N GLN A 38 -22.16 31.83 -7.83
CA GLN A 38 -23.28 30.92 -7.69
C GLN A 38 -22.85 29.46 -7.57
N ARG A 39 -23.51 28.76 -6.63
CA ARG A 39 -23.69 27.31 -6.66
C ARG A 39 -24.25 26.91 -8.03
N LEU A 40 -23.44 26.31 -8.90
CA LEU A 40 -23.88 25.47 -10.01
C LEU A 40 -22.71 24.57 -10.41
N GLY A 41 -22.85 23.27 -10.17
CA GLY A 41 -21.79 22.31 -10.52
C GLY A 41 -21.91 20.99 -9.78
N GLY A 42 -23.12 20.47 -9.66
CA GLY A 42 -23.35 19.22 -8.94
C GLY A 42 -24.81 18.82 -8.95
N LEU A 43 -25.42 18.74 -10.13
CA LEU A 43 -26.67 18.03 -10.46
C LEU A 43 -27.05 18.44 -11.90
N LEU A 44 -26.41 17.83 -12.90
CA LEU A 44 -26.97 17.77 -14.25
C LEU A 44 -26.94 16.32 -14.71
N PHE A 45 -27.80 15.52 -14.08
CA PHE A 45 -28.46 14.38 -14.69
C PHE A 45 -29.89 14.39 -14.15
N PHE A 46 -30.65 15.41 -14.51
CA PHE A 46 -32.11 15.36 -14.40
C PHE A 46 -32.64 14.80 -15.73
N SER A 47 -33.23 13.61 -15.63
CA SER A 47 -34.09 13.05 -16.66
C SER A 47 -35.41 13.84 -16.62
N SER A 48 -35.70 14.64 -17.64
CA SER A 48 -37.03 15.21 -17.83
C SER A 48 -37.96 14.09 -18.30
N ALA A 49 -38.90 13.67 -17.43
CA ALA A 49 -40.02 12.83 -17.84
C ALA A 49 -41.02 13.71 -18.58
N ILE A 50 -41.32 13.36 -19.83
CA ILE A 50 -42.46 13.90 -20.56
C ILE A 50 -43.61 12.89 -20.40
N THR A 51 -44.67 13.30 -19.72
CA THR A 51 -45.99 12.67 -19.80
C THR A 51 -46.66 13.10 -21.10
N GLY A 52 -47.15 12.14 -21.89
CA GLY A 52 -47.92 12.44 -23.10
C GLY A 52 -48.29 11.22 -23.92
N ALA A 53 -49.55 10.78 -23.74
CA ALA A 53 -50.46 10.05 -24.62
C ALA A 53 -50.08 8.63 -25.11
N ALA A 54 -51.02 7.71 -24.86
CA ALA A 54 -51.09 6.39 -25.46
C ALA A 54 -51.40 6.48 -26.96
N SER A 55 -50.63 5.78 -27.78
CA SER A 55 -51.05 5.34 -29.11
C SER A 55 -50.51 3.95 -29.37
N GLU A 56 -51.36 3.12 -29.93
CA GLU A 56 -51.27 1.67 -30.06
C GLU A 56 -50.12 1.19 -30.96
N GLY A 57 -49.51 0.07 -30.56
CA GLY A 57 -49.15 -1.06 -31.41
C GLY A 57 -48.47 -0.80 -32.75
N HIS A 58 -47.17 -0.51 -32.74
CA HIS A 58 -46.28 -0.99 -33.79
C HIS A 58 -45.04 -1.63 -33.17
N ASN A 59 -44.86 -2.94 -33.43
CA ASN A 59 -43.62 -3.66 -33.22
C ASN A 59 -42.53 -3.03 -34.10
N SER A 60 -41.90 -1.96 -33.62
CA SER A 60 -40.71 -1.42 -34.23
C SER A 60 -39.58 -2.42 -34.00
N PHE A 61 -39.07 -3.03 -35.07
CA PHE A 61 -37.75 -3.64 -35.06
C PHE A 61 -36.77 -2.63 -34.46
N HIS A 62 -36.38 -2.82 -33.19
CA HIS A 62 -35.40 -1.99 -32.52
C HIS A 62 -34.09 -2.13 -33.29
N ARG A 63 -33.79 -1.17 -34.18
CA ARG A 63 -32.45 -1.05 -34.77
C ARG A 63 -31.45 -1.05 -33.60
N PRO A 64 -30.43 -1.92 -33.61
CA PRO A 64 -29.38 -1.85 -32.61
C PRO A 64 -28.82 -0.43 -32.65
N HIS A 65 -28.90 0.28 -31.53
CA HIS A 65 -28.34 1.63 -31.41
C HIS A 65 -26.91 1.59 -31.97
N PHE A 66 -26.56 2.45 -32.93
CA PHE A 66 -25.27 2.40 -33.65
C PHE A 66 -24.06 2.27 -32.70
N MET A 67 -24.18 2.86 -31.50
CA MET A 67 -23.21 2.73 -30.41
C MET A 67 -22.88 1.28 -29.99
N VAL A 68 -23.82 0.33 -30.08
CA VAL A 68 -23.53 -1.08 -29.78
C VAL A 68 -22.50 -1.62 -30.78
N ALA A 69 -22.74 -1.42 -32.08
CA ALA A 69 -21.80 -1.82 -33.13
C ALA A 69 -20.46 -1.08 -33.00
N TYR A 70 -20.49 0.22 -32.71
CA TYR A 70 -19.29 1.01 -32.45
C TYR A 70 -18.47 0.49 -31.27
N LEU A 71 -19.09 0.20 -30.12
CA LEU A 71 -18.38 -0.32 -28.95
C LEU A 71 -17.77 -1.70 -29.19
N VAL A 72 -18.41 -2.55 -29.99
CA VAL A 72 -17.84 -3.85 -30.38
C VAL A 72 -16.66 -3.65 -31.32
N ASN A 73 -16.87 -2.92 -32.42
CA ASN A 73 -15.88 -2.83 -33.50
C ASN A 73 -14.69 -1.93 -33.15
N SER A 74 -14.94 -0.79 -32.49
CA SER A 74 -13.94 0.25 -32.26
C SER A 74 -13.36 0.23 -30.84
N CYS A 75 -14.08 -0.32 -29.86
CA CYS A 75 -13.61 -0.43 -28.48
C CYS A 75 -13.30 -1.89 -28.04
N GLY A 76 -13.57 -2.88 -28.89
CA GLY A 76 -13.28 -4.29 -28.62
C GLY A 76 -14.13 -4.91 -27.49
N LEU A 77 -15.30 -4.35 -27.19
CA LEU A 77 -16.21 -4.92 -26.19
C LEU A 77 -16.92 -6.16 -26.75
N SER A 78 -17.30 -7.10 -25.88
CA SER A 78 -18.25 -8.15 -26.28
C SER A 78 -19.64 -7.56 -26.52
N SER A 79 -20.48 -8.25 -27.30
CA SER A 79 -21.86 -7.81 -27.56
C SER A 79 -22.65 -7.57 -26.25
N ALA A 80 -22.44 -8.42 -25.24
CA ALA A 80 -23.06 -8.27 -23.92
C ALA A 80 -22.53 -7.05 -23.15
N GLU A 81 -21.22 -6.80 -23.17
CA GLU A 81 -20.61 -5.63 -22.54
C GLU A 81 -21.07 -4.32 -23.21
N ALA A 82 -21.10 -4.30 -24.55
CA ALA A 82 -21.53 -3.17 -25.35
C ALA A 82 -23.00 -2.82 -25.07
N SER A 83 -23.89 -3.82 -25.06
CA SER A 83 -25.32 -3.61 -24.76
C SER A 83 -25.55 -3.01 -23.37
N LYS A 84 -24.77 -3.46 -22.37
CA LYS A 84 -24.82 -2.88 -21.02
C LYS A 84 -24.30 -1.44 -20.99
N ALA A 85 -23.22 -1.15 -21.73
CA ALA A 85 -22.60 0.16 -21.78
C ALA A 85 -23.48 1.21 -22.48
N THR A 86 -24.23 0.82 -23.52
CA THR A 86 -25.10 1.71 -24.29
C THR A 86 -26.18 2.38 -23.43
N LYS A 87 -26.63 1.75 -22.34
CA LYS A 87 -27.56 2.37 -21.38
C LYS A 87 -27.06 3.72 -20.83
N PHE A 88 -25.74 3.92 -20.80
CA PHE A 88 -25.13 5.18 -20.35
C PHE A 88 -24.84 6.17 -21.48
N LEU A 89 -24.92 5.71 -22.73
CA LEU A 89 -24.49 6.41 -23.94
C LEU A 89 -25.64 6.68 -24.92
N ALA A 90 -26.86 6.27 -24.59
CA ALA A 90 -28.03 6.32 -25.48
C ALA A 90 -28.40 7.72 -26.00
N HIS A 91 -27.87 8.77 -25.37
CA HIS A 91 -28.06 10.16 -25.80
C HIS A 91 -27.04 10.61 -26.84
N LEU A 92 -25.97 9.85 -27.07
CA LEU A 92 -24.95 10.18 -28.07
C LEU A 92 -25.45 9.81 -29.47
N LYS A 93 -25.41 10.79 -30.38
CA LYS A 93 -25.84 10.64 -31.78
C LYS A 93 -24.69 10.47 -32.78
N SER A 94 -23.45 10.70 -32.35
CA SER A 94 -22.22 10.58 -33.16
C SER A 94 -21.10 9.90 -32.37
N THR A 95 -20.04 9.49 -33.08
CA THR A 95 -18.83 8.89 -32.49
C THR A 95 -17.74 9.91 -32.18
N GLU A 96 -17.91 11.17 -32.56
CA GLU A 96 -16.88 12.23 -32.43
C GLU A 96 -16.33 12.35 -30.99
N ARG A 97 -17.21 12.42 -29.99
CA ARG A 97 -16.81 12.51 -28.57
C ARG A 97 -16.13 11.22 -28.08
N PRO A 98 -16.72 10.02 -28.31
CA PRO A 98 -16.01 8.77 -28.08
C PRO A 98 -14.61 8.72 -28.71
N ASP A 99 -14.49 9.06 -30.00
CA ASP A 99 -13.24 8.99 -30.75
C ASP A 99 -12.20 9.99 -30.21
N ALA A 100 -12.62 11.22 -29.88
CA ALA A 100 -11.75 12.22 -29.25
C ALA A 100 -11.22 11.74 -27.89
N PHE A 101 -12.09 11.15 -27.04
CA PHE A 101 -11.65 10.58 -25.77
C PHE A 101 -10.67 9.41 -25.95
N LEU A 102 -10.97 8.49 -26.88
CA LEU A 102 -10.09 7.35 -27.16
C LEU A 102 -8.75 7.80 -27.72
N GLY A 103 -8.75 8.75 -28.66
CA GLY A 103 -7.54 9.36 -29.22
C GLY A 103 -6.68 10.02 -28.15
N PHE A 104 -7.29 10.82 -27.26
CA PHE A 104 -6.61 11.40 -26.11
C PHE A 104 -5.93 10.32 -25.25
N MET A 105 -6.65 9.27 -24.89
CA MET A 105 -6.11 8.21 -24.03
C MET A 105 -4.99 7.41 -24.74
N ARG A 106 -5.09 7.16 -26.05
CA ARG A 106 -4.01 6.56 -26.86
C ARG A 106 -2.75 7.42 -26.82
N ASN A 107 -2.89 8.73 -27.01
CA ASN A 107 -1.76 9.67 -26.93
C ASN A 107 -1.10 9.72 -25.54
N ARG A 108 -1.81 9.27 -24.49
CA ARG A 108 -1.27 9.13 -23.12
C ARG A 108 -0.73 7.71 -22.83
N GLY A 109 -0.61 6.85 -23.84
CA GLY A 109 0.03 5.53 -23.74
C GLY A 109 -0.90 4.39 -23.31
N PHE A 110 -2.21 4.52 -23.55
CA PHE A 110 -3.14 3.40 -23.39
C PHE A 110 -3.23 2.59 -24.68
N ASP A 111 -3.03 1.28 -24.56
CA ASP A 111 -3.28 0.32 -25.64
C ASP A 111 -4.78 -0.02 -25.73
N ASP A 112 -5.18 -0.70 -26.81
CA ASP A 112 -6.59 -1.04 -27.04
C ASP A 112 -7.15 -1.95 -25.93
N ALA A 113 -6.33 -2.85 -25.36
CA ALA A 113 -6.72 -3.67 -24.21
C ALA A 113 -7.03 -2.82 -22.96
N GLY A 114 -6.20 -1.81 -22.69
CA GLY A 114 -6.41 -0.82 -21.64
C GLY A 114 -7.66 0.01 -21.88
N LEU A 115 -7.87 0.53 -23.09
CA LEU A 115 -9.05 1.30 -23.47
C LEU A 115 -10.33 0.49 -23.31
N ARG A 116 -10.36 -0.74 -23.82
CA ARG A 116 -11.46 -1.70 -23.62
C ARG A 116 -11.82 -1.83 -22.13
N LYS A 117 -10.81 -1.94 -21.26
CA LYS A 117 -11.00 -2.05 -19.81
C LYS A 117 -11.54 -0.77 -19.16
N VAL A 118 -11.12 0.41 -19.63
CA VAL A 118 -11.65 1.69 -19.16
C VAL A 118 -13.12 1.82 -19.57
N VAL A 119 -13.41 1.58 -20.85
CA VAL A 119 -14.75 1.72 -21.43
C VAL A 119 -15.72 0.72 -20.81
N SER A 120 -15.35 -0.56 -20.68
CA SER A 120 -16.23 -1.58 -20.07
C SER A 120 -16.58 -1.26 -18.61
N ARG A 121 -15.62 -0.71 -17.85
CA ARG A 121 -15.83 -0.34 -16.43
C ARG A 121 -16.59 0.96 -16.27
N ARG A 122 -16.35 1.95 -17.14
CA ARG A 122 -16.90 3.32 -17.03
C ARG A 122 -17.23 3.89 -18.42
N PRO A 123 -18.31 3.41 -19.08
CA PRO A 123 -18.68 3.86 -20.42
C PRO A 123 -18.90 5.37 -20.52
N ARG A 124 -19.43 6.01 -19.45
CA ARG A 124 -19.67 7.46 -19.38
C ARG A 124 -18.45 8.35 -19.67
N PHE A 125 -17.22 7.82 -19.68
CA PHE A 125 -16.07 8.61 -20.12
C PHE A 125 -16.11 8.94 -21.61
N LEU A 126 -16.78 8.13 -22.43
CA LEU A 126 -17.00 8.42 -23.85
C LEU A 126 -17.94 9.63 -24.07
N CYS A 127 -18.66 10.07 -23.03
CA CYS A 127 -19.45 11.30 -23.07
C CYS A 127 -18.61 12.56 -22.78
N CYS A 128 -17.32 12.42 -22.49
CA CYS A 128 -16.45 13.55 -22.18
C CYS A 128 -16.27 14.42 -23.43
N GLY A 129 -16.90 15.60 -23.43
CA GLY A 129 -16.88 16.48 -24.60
C GLY A 129 -15.49 17.03 -24.94
N ASP A 130 -14.68 17.30 -23.91
CA ASP A 130 -13.31 17.80 -24.08
C ASP A 130 -12.38 17.09 -23.09
N ALA A 131 -11.78 15.99 -23.55
CA ALA A 131 -10.86 15.20 -22.75
C ALA A 131 -9.55 15.96 -22.46
N GLU A 132 -9.09 16.80 -23.40
CA GLU A 132 -7.86 17.57 -23.22
C GLU A 132 -8.01 18.55 -22.05
N LYS A 133 -9.06 19.39 -22.09
CA LYS A 133 -9.31 20.37 -21.03
C LYS A 133 -9.56 19.73 -19.66
N LEU A 134 -10.27 18.61 -19.61
CA LEU A 134 -10.73 18.02 -18.35
C LEU A 134 -9.74 17.04 -17.74
N LEU A 135 -8.95 16.33 -18.56
CA LEU A 135 -8.08 15.25 -18.11
C LEU A 135 -6.61 15.63 -18.20
N ALA A 136 -6.16 16.40 -19.20
CA ALA A 136 -4.74 16.73 -19.37
C ALA A 136 -4.11 17.36 -18.11
N PRO A 137 -4.77 18.31 -17.39
CA PRO A 137 -4.22 18.86 -16.15
C PRO A 137 -3.97 17.80 -15.06
N LYS A 138 -4.77 16.72 -15.04
CA LYS A 138 -4.60 15.62 -14.08
C LYS A 138 -3.39 14.78 -14.44
N PHE A 139 -3.23 14.45 -15.72
CA PHE A 139 -2.06 13.71 -16.21
C PHE A 139 -0.79 14.50 -15.94
N GLN A 140 -0.78 15.79 -16.27
CA GLN A 140 0.34 16.70 -16.01
C GLN A 140 0.72 16.72 -14.52
N LEU A 141 -0.26 16.89 -13.61
CA LEU A 141 0.02 16.86 -12.17
C LEU A 141 0.73 15.57 -11.73
N PHE A 142 0.27 14.40 -12.19
CA PHE A 142 0.92 13.15 -11.81
C PHE A 142 2.30 12.99 -12.47
N GLN A 143 2.51 13.52 -13.68
CA GLN A 143 3.85 13.55 -14.31
C GLN A 143 4.82 14.44 -13.54
N GLU A 144 4.39 15.64 -13.12
CA GLU A 144 5.16 16.54 -12.24
C GLU A 144 5.44 15.91 -10.88
N LEU A 145 4.57 15.00 -10.43
CA LEU A 145 4.83 14.20 -9.23
C LEU A 145 5.90 13.14 -9.45
N GLY A 146 6.23 12.75 -10.69
CA GLY A 146 7.22 11.74 -11.03
C GLY A 146 6.65 10.40 -11.48
N PHE A 147 5.39 10.35 -11.94
CA PHE A 147 4.83 9.17 -12.60
C PHE A 147 5.29 9.10 -14.06
N SER A 148 5.77 7.93 -14.49
CA SER A 148 5.95 7.64 -15.92
C SER A 148 4.60 7.45 -16.61
N GLY A 149 4.56 7.52 -17.95
CA GLY A 149 3.36 7.20 -18.72
C GLY A 149 2.78 5.82 -18.36
N SER A 150 3.63 4.80 -18.22
CA SER A 150 3.21 3.46 -17.82
C SER A 150 2.66 3.38 -16.39
N ASP A 151 3.19 4.16 -15.46
CA ASP A 151 2.64 4.26 -14.11
C ASP A 151 1.24 4.89 -14.12
N LEU A 152 1.01 5.91 -14.95
CA LEU A 152 -0.30 6.56 -15.11
C LEU A 152 -1.32 5.61 -15.72
N THR A 153 -0.95 4.91 -16.79
CA THR A 153 -1.79 3.88 -17.40
C THR A 153 -2.20 2.85 -16.34
N ARG A 154 -1.25 2.33 -15.56
CA ARG A 154 -1.55 1.40 -14.47
C ARG A 154 -2.47 2.01 -13.41
N LEU A 155 -2.19 3.23 -12.95
CA LEU A 155 -2.96 3.93 -11.93
C LEU A 155 -4.43 4.09 -12.36
N PHE A 156 -4.67 4.62 -13.56
CA PHE A 156 -6.02 4.86 -14.06
C PHE A 156 -6.72 3.57 -14.49
N LEU A 157 -6.02 2.55 -15.00
CA LEU A 157 -6.64 1.23 -15.26
C LEU A 157 -7.04 0.52 -13.98
N SER A 158 -6.23 0.66 -12.91
CA SER A 158 -6.54 0.08 -11.61
C SER A 158 -7.79 0.73 -11.02
N ASN A 159 -7.95 2.05 -11.18
CA ASN A 159 -9.12 2.77 -10.73
C ASN A 159 -9.49 3.96 -11.64
N PRO A 160 -10.36 3.72 -12.65
CA PRO A 160 -10.78 4.77 -13.56
C PRO A 160 -11.56 5.91 -12.87
N HIS A 161 -12.07 5.70 -11.65
CA HIS A 161 -12.85 6.71 -10.94
C HIS A 161 -12.04 7.99 -10.64
N ILE A 162 -10.72 7.89 -10.51
CA ILE A 162 -9.82 9.04 -10.24
C ILE A 162 -10.04 10.14 -11.29
N LEU A 163 -10.29 9.76 -12.55
CA LEU A 163 -10.53 10.71 -13.64
C LEU A 163 -11.80 11.56 -13.44
N LYS A 164 -12.72 11.17 -12.56
CA LYS A 164 -13.91 11.96 -12.22
C LYS A 164 -13.70 12.92 -11.05
N LEU A 165 -12.65 12.73 -10.26
CA LEU A 165 -12.40 13.56 -9.08
C LEU A 165 -11.95 14.96 -9.52
N SER A 166 -12.35 15.98 -8.77
CA SER A 166 -11.88 17.34 -9.00
C SER A 166 -10.39 17.43 -8.70
N LEU A 167 -9.64 18.03 -9.63
CA LEU A 167 -8.20 18.24 -9.47
C LEU A 167 -7.91 19.06 -8.20
N HIS A 168 -8.42 20.29 -8.14
CA HIS A 168 -8.14 21.23 -7.05
C HIS A 168 -8.94 20.94 -5.78
N ARG A 169 -10.17 20.43 -5.87
CA ARG A 169 -10.99 20.20 -4.66
C ARG A 169 -10.70 18.86 -3.99
N THR A 170 -10.14 17.88 -4.70
CA THR A 170 -10.02 16.52 -4.18
C THR A 170 -8.62 15.94 -4.36
N ILE A 171 -8.09 15.90 -5.59
CA ILE A 171 -6.83 15.22 -5.87
C ILE A 171 -5.67 15.94 -5.18
N GLN A 172 -5.52 17.24 -5.41
CA GLN A 172 -4.43 18.04 -4.87
C GLN A 172 -4.41 18.08 -3.32
N PRO A 173 -5.50 18.39 -2.61
CA PRO A 173 -5.51 18.34 -1.14
C PRO A 173 -5.17 16.96 -0.57
N ARG A 174 -5.57 15.87 -1.25
CA ARG A 174 -5.21 14.51 -0.84
C ARG A 174 -3.72 14.26 -0.98
N LEU A 175 -3.13 14.67 -2.09
CA LEU A 175 -1.70 14.53 -2.32
C LEU A 175 -0.88 15.34 -1.30
N GLU A 176 -1.31 16.56 -0.99
CA GLU A 176 -0.69 17.41 0.04
C GLU A 176 -0.75 16.73 1.42
N PHE A 177 -1.93 16.24 1.82
CA PHE A 177 -2.11 15.51 3.07
C PHE A 177 -1.19 14.29 3.17
N TRP A 178 -1.16 13.44 2.14
CA TRP A 178 -0.32 12.23 2.16
C TRP A 178 1.16 12.58 2.12
N THR A 179 1.56 13.62 1.40
CA THR A 179 2.95 14.11 1.42
C THR A 179 3.35 14.54 2.82
N ALA A 180 2.51 15.33 3.49
CA ALA A 180 2.76 15.78 4.86
C ALA A 180 2.84 14.59 5.85
N LEU A 181 1.93 13.62 5.74
CA LEU A 181 1.92 12.45 6.63
C LEU A 181 3.12 11.54 6.40
N LEU A 182 3.50 11.28 5.15
CA LEU A 182 4.60 10.38 4.80
C LEU A 182 5.98 11.04 4.90
N GLY A 183 6.02 12.37 4.95
CA GLY A 183 7.23 13.20 5.03
C GLY A 183 8.11 13.16 3.77
N SER A 184 7.60 12.64 2.65
CA SER A 184 8.39 12.53 1.41
C SER A 184 7.51 12.25 0.19
N LYS A 185 7.77 12.98 -0.89
CA LYS A 185 7.17 12.77 -2.21
C LYS A 185 7.50 11.39 -2.78
N GLU A 186 8.71 10.88 -2.55
CA GLU A 186 9.11 9.53 -3.00
C GLU A 186 8.31 8.43 -2.30
N HIS A 187 8.04 8.60 -1.00
CA HIS A 187 7.19 7.67 -0.26
C HIS A 187 5.74 7.75 -0.74
N LEU A 188 5.23 8.95 -1.05
CA LEU A 188 3.92 9.13 -1.68
C LEU A 188 3.83 8.36 -3.00
N LEU A 189 4.82 8.53 -3.90
CA LEU A 189 4.87 7.79 -5.17
C LEU A 189 4.83 6.28 -4.95
N LYS A 190 5.61 5.76 -4.00
CA LYS A 190 5.63 4.33 -3.67
C LYS A 190 4.26 3.83 -3.23
N VAL A 191 3.54 4.55 -2.37
CA VAL A 191 2.22 4.10 -1.89
C VAL A 191 1.13 4.21 -2.97
N LEU A 192 1.16 5.26 -3.79
CA LEU A 192 0.20 5.44 -4.88
C LEU A 192 0.37 4.38 -5.98
N ARG A 193 1.61 3.96 -6.26
CA ARG A 193 1.89 2.82 -7.16
C ARG A 193 1.35 1.49 -6.62
N ILE A 194 1.31 1.33 -5.29
CA ILE A 194 0.74 0.14 -4.66
C ILE A 194 -0.78 0.17 -4.72
N SER A 195 -1.40 1.33 -4.47
CA SER A 195 -2.85 1.41 -4.39
C SER A 195 -3.39 2.80 -4.73
N ALA A 196 -4.30 2.83 -5.72
CA ALA A 196 -5.12 3.99 -6.03
C ALA A 196 -6.07 4.41 -4.90
N TRP A 197 -6.26 3.58 -3.86
CA TRP A 197 -7.21 3.87 -2.78
C TRP A 197 -6.83 5.10 -1.95
N PHE A 198 -5.55 5.45 -1.87
CA PHE A 198 -5.08 6.68 -1.23
C PHE A 198 -5.72 7.94 -1.84
N LEU A 199 -6.06 7.90 -3.13
CA LEU A 199 -6.73 9.02 -3.82
C LEU A 199 -8.24 8.97 -3.72
N ASN A 200 -8.84 7.87 -3.25
CA ASN A 200 -10.30 7.66 -3.26
C ASN A 200 -10.89 7.66 -1.85
N THR A 201 -10.17 7.12 -0.88
CA THR A 201 -10.57 7.09 0.53
C THR A 201 -10.72 8.51 1.08
N SER A 202 -11.82 8.77 1.79
CA SER A 202 -12.03 10.06 2.47
C SER A 202 -11.01 10.21 3.60
N ILE A 203 -10.30 11.32 3.59
CA ILE A 203 -9.36 11.66 4.66
C ILE A 203 -10.14 11.91 5.94
N GLU A 204 -11.21 12.67 5.86
CA GLU A 204 -12.01 13.16 6.98
C GLU A 204 -12.76 12.04 7.68
N LYS A 205 -13.39 11.14 6.91
CA LYS A 205 -14.27 10.10 7.46
C LYS A 205 -13.54 8.80 7.81
N ILE A 206 -12.36 8.56 7.24
CA ILE A 206 -11.66 7.27 7.37
C ILE A 206 -10.25 7.48 7.94
N VAL A 207 -9.41 8.24 7.24
CA VAL A 207 -7.99 8.33 7.59
C VAL A 207 -7.78 9.06 8.92
N MET A 208 -8.45 10.20 9.11
CA MET A 208 -8.34 11.03 10.32
C MET A 208 -8.81 10.30 11.57
N PRO A 209 -10.00 9.65 11.60
CA PRO A 209 -10.40 8.81 12.72
C PRO A 209 -9.40 7.69 13.01
N ASN A 210 -8.86 7.04 11.98
CA ASN A 210 -7.87 5.99 12.17
C ASN A 210 -6.56 6.52 12.76
N LEU A 211 -6.10 7.70 12.33
CA LEU A 211 -4.93 8.35 12.92
C LEU A 211 -5.17 8.72 14.38
N SER A 212 -6.35 9.25 14.70
CA SER A 212 -6.72 9.54 16.10
C SER A 212 -6.69 8.28 16.96
N LEU A 213 -7.24 7.16 16.48
CA LEU A 213 -7.20 5.89 17.21
C LEU A 213 -5.78 5.38 17.47
N LEU A 214 -4.89 5.53 16.50
CA LEU A 214 -3.49 5.16 16.68
C LEU A 214 -2.80 6.09 17.67
N ARG A 215 -3.09 7.40 17.64
CA ARG A 215 -2.56 8.38 18.60
C ARG A 215 -3.03 8.12 20.02
N GLU A 216 -4.30 7.73 20.21
CA GLU A 216 -4.85 7.28 21.50
C GLU A 216 -4.08 6.08 22.08
N CYS A 217 -3.46 5.27 21.21
CA CYS A 217 -2.58 4.17 21.60
C CYS A 217 -1.10 4.59 21.78
N GLY A 218 -0.77 5.88 21.78
CA GLY A 218 0.60 6.39 21.86
C GLY A 218 1.42 6.22 20.58
N ILE A 219 0.77 5.94 19.44
CA ILE A 219 1.42 5.81 18.14
C ILE A 219 1.38 7.16 17.43
N SER A 220 2.55 7.81 17.30
CA SER A 220 2.66 9.08 16.58
C SER A 220 2.46 8.92 15.08
N ASP A 221 2.15 10.03 14.41
CA ASP A 221 2.06 10.08 12.95
C ASP A 221 3.36 9.65 12.26
N GLN A 222 4.52 9.98 12.85
CA GLN A 222 5.82 9.54 12.32
C GLN A 222 5.96 8.01 12.39
N LYS A 223 5.61 7.39 13.52
CA LYS A 223 5.60 5.92 13.66
C LYS A 223 4.63 5.28 12.68
N THR A 224 3.44 5.88 12.52
CA THR A 224 2.44 5.44 11.55
C THR A 224 3.01 5.49 10.13
N ALA A 225 3.62 6.61 9.73
CA ALA A 225 4.22 6.80 8.41
C ALA A 225 5.28 5.74 8.09
N LEU A 226 6.13 5.38 9.06
CA LEU A 226 7.11 4.30 8.90
C LEU A 226 6.46 2.96 8.55
N VAL A 227 5.33 2.64 9.19
CA VAL A 227 4.60 1.39 8.93
C VAL A 227 3.84 1.43 7.62
N LEU A 228 3.29 2.58 7.20
CA LEU A 228 2.62 2.71 5.91
C LEU A 228 3.55 2.43 4.72
N ARG A 229 4.87 2.59 4.87
CA ARG A 229 5.85 2.17 3.85
C ARG A 229 5.82 0.66 3.59
N LYS A 230 5.46 -0.15 4.58
CA LYS A 230 5.41 -1.61 4.47
C LYS A 230 3.97 -2.12 4.39
N SER A 231 3.04 -1.51 5.11
CA SER A 231 1.61 -1.89 5.17
C SER A 231 0.71 -0.69 4.85
N PRO A 232 0.72 -0.20 3.60
CA PRO A 232 0.05 1.03 3.21
C PRO A 232 -1.47 0.99 3.45
N LEU A 233 -2.08 -0.19 3.34
CA LEU A 233 -3.53 -0.34 3.46
C LEU A 233 -4.05 -0.32 4.90
N LEU A 234 -3.20 -0.31 5.92
CA LEU A 234 -3.62 -0.34 7.33
C LEU A 234 -4.53 0.84 7.67
N ILE A 235 -4.14 2.06 7.28
CA ILE A 235 -4.88 3.29 7.60
C ILE A 235 -6.10 3.53 6.69
N LEU A 236 -6.23 2.77 5.61
CA LEU A 236 -7.33 2.92 4.64
C LEU A 236 -8.55 2.06 4.98
N ARG A 237 -8.46 1.22 6.01
CA ARG A 237 -9.60 0.41 6.50
C ARG A 237 -10.67 1.34 7.08
N SER A 238 -11.93 0.91 7.07
CA SER A 238 -12.94 1.65 7.84
C SER A 238 -12.58 1.67 9.33
N PRO A 239 -12.96 2.74 10.07
CA PRO A 239 -12.66 2.83 11.50
C PRO A 239 -13.13 1.62 12.31
N GLN A 240 -14.29 1.05 11.97
CA GLN A 240 -14.82 -0.15 12.61
C GLN A 240 -13.91 -1.37 12.37
N LYS A 241 -13.40 -1.54 11.14
CA LYS A 241 -12.49 -2.63 10.80
C LYS A 241 -11.11 -2.46 11.42
N LEU A 242 -10.68 -1.23 11.68
CA LEU A 242 -9.45 -0.98 12.43
C LEU A 242 -9.64 -1.30 13.92
N ARG A 243 -10.77 -0.90 14.53
CA ARG A 243 -11.09 -1.26 15.92
C ARG A 243 -11.15 -2.77 16.13
N ALA A 244 -11.85 -3.50 15.26
CA ALA A 244 -11.89 -4.96 15.33
C ALA A 244 -10.50 -5.60 15.19
N LEU A 245 -9.62 -5.00 14.38
CA LEU A 245 -8.22 -5.44 14.27
C LEU A 245 -7.44 -5.18 15.57
N MET A 246 -7.67 -4.03 16.21
CA MET A 246 -7.07 -3.69 17.51
C MET A 246 -7.56 -4.62 18.62
N GLU A 247 -8.85 -4.89 18.71
CA GLU A 247 -9.45 -5.84 19.66
C GLU A 247 -8.88 -7.25 19.50
N ARG A 248 -8.68 -7.69 18.24
CA ARG A 248 -8.03 -8.97 17.96
C ARG A 248 -6.58 -9.00 18.47
N VAL A 249 -5.84 -7.90 18.39
CA VAL A 249 -4.48 -7.79 18.94
C VAL A 249 -4.50 -7.73 20.48
N ASP A 250 -5.49 -7.05 21.06
CA ASP A 250 -5.69 -7.04 22.51
C ASP A 250 -5.92 -8.46 23.05
N GLY A 251 -6.76 -9.26 22.36
CA GLY A 251 -6.99 -10.67 22.68
C GLY A 251 -5.76 -11.58 22.54
N MET A 252 -4.70 -11.12 21.88
CA MET A 252 -3.39 -11.82 21.82
C MET A 252 -2.45 -11.40 22.96
N GLY A 253 -2.91 -10.49 23.84
CA GLY A 253 -2.19 -10.01 25.00
C GLY A 253 -1.09 -8.99 24.68
N VAL A 254 -1.21 -8.24 23.57
CA VAL A 254 -0.28 -7.14 23.25
C VAL A 254 -0.90 -5.82 23.73
N PRO A 255 -0.34 -5.17 24.78
CA PRO A 255 -0.90 -3.92 25.30
C PRO A 255 -0.85 -2.79 24.27
N ARG A 256 -1.91 -1.97 24.18
CA ARG A 256 -1.98 -0.85 23.23
C ARG A 256 -0.87 0.18 23.41
N SER A 257 -0.44 0.41 24.65
CA SER A 257 0.66 1.32 25.01
C SER A 257 2.06 0.77 24.64
N SER A 258 2.17 -0.52 24.30
CA SER A 258 3.44 -1.14 23.94
C SER A 258 3.92 -0.68 22.56
N GLY A 259 5.21 -0.43 22.42
CA GLY A 259 5.85 -0.23 21.11
C GLY A 259 5.65 -1.40 20.14
N MET A 260 5.27 -2.59 20.65
CA MET A 260 4.98 -3.77 19.84
C MET A 260 3.58 -3.75 19.21
N PHE A 261 2.65 -2.95 19.74
CA PHE A 261 1.25 -2.94 19.30
C PHE A 261 1.13 -2.64 17.80
N LEU A 262 1.85 -1.62 17.32
CA LEU A 262 1.85 -1.28 15.90
C LEU A 262 2.42 -2.40 15.01
N ARG A 263 3.44 -3.14 15.50
CA ARG A 263 3.98 -4.30 14.77
C ARG A 263 2.99 -5.46 14.75
N ALA A 264 2.24 -5.68 15.83
CA ALA A 264 1.17 -6.67 15.89
C ALA A 264 0.04 -6.32 14.92
N LEU A 265 -0.43 -5.07 14.90
CA LEU A 265 -1.40 -4.57 13.91
C LEU A 265 -0.90 -4.83 12.49
N GLN A 266 0.37 -4.52 12.20
CA GLN A 266 0.99 -4.78 10.90
C GLN A 266 0.97 -6.27 10.53
N ALA A 267 1.27 -7.17 11.47
CA ALA A 267 1.27 -8.61 11.24
C ALA A 267 -0.14 -9.11 10.93
N ILE A 268 -1.09 -8.79 11.81
CA ILE A 268 -2.46 -9.30 11.73
C ILE A 268 -3.23 -8.67 10.56
N ASN A 269 -2.95 -7.42 10.18
CA ASN A 269 -3.55 -6.80 9.00
C ASN A 269 -3.33 -7.59 7.70
N ARG A 270 -2.22 -8.36 7.62
CA ARG A 270 -1.88 -9.19 6.46
C ARG A 270 -2.49 -10.60 6.51
N LEU A 271 -3.06 -11.00 7.64
CA LEU A 271 -3.44 -12.37 7.91
C LEU A 271 -4.93 -12.46 8.23
N SER A 272 -5.65 -13.26 7.45
CA SER A 272 -6.94 -13.75 7.89
C SER A 272 -6.77 -14.58 9.17
N GLU A 273 -7.87 -14.73 9.90
CA GLU A 273 -7.90 -15.55 11.11
C GLU A 273 -7.49 -17.00 10.83
N ALA A 274 -8.03 -17.61 9.78
CA ALA A 274 -7.64 -18.94 9.32
C ALA A 274 -6.13 -19.06 9.07
N LYS A 275 -5.51 -18.09 8.38
CA LYS A 275 -4.06 -18.10 8.09
C LYS A 275 -3.20 -17.90 9.33
N PHE A 276 -3.70 -17.22 10.35
CA PHE A 276 -3.02 -17.06 11.62
C PHE A 276 -3.10 -18.36 12.43
N ASN A 277 -4.29 -18.96 12.52
CA ASN A 277 -4.52 -20.21 13.22
C ASN A 277 -3.73 -21.38 12.60
N ALA A 278 -3.63 -21.44 11.27
CA ALA A 278 -2.80 -22.45 10.60
C ALA A 278 -1.33 -22.37 11.04
N LYS A 279 -0.76 -21.16 11.17
CA LYS A 279 0.62 -20.97 11.64
C LYS A 279 0.79 -21.33 13.11
N ARG A 280 -0.23 -21.03 13.92
CA ARG A 280 -0.26 -21.43 15.32
C ARG A 280 -0.26 -22.95 15.46
N CYS A 281 -1.15 -23.65 14.74
CA CYS A 281 -1.20 -25.12 14.72
C CYS A 281 0.10 -25.74 14.21
N LEU A 282 0.69 -25.17 13.16
CA LEU A 282 1.99 -25.61 12.66
C LEU A 282 3.08 -25.51 13.73
N LEU A 283 3.26 -24.33 14.34
CA LEU A 283 4.30 -24.16 15.36
C LEU A 283 4.05 -25.03 16.59
N LYS A 284 2.77 -25.29 16.92
CA LYS A 284 2.40 -26.29 17.92
C LYS A 284 2.85 -27.70 17.54
N SER A 285 2.62 -28.14 16.30
CA SER A 285 3.13 -29.44 15.81
C SER A 285 4.67 -29.51 15.75
N LEU A 286 5.34 -28.36 15.75
CA LEU A 286 6.80 -28.24 15.78
C LEU A 286 7.34 -28.08 17.21
N GLY A 287 6.51 -28.30 18.23
CA GLY A 287 6.92 -28.39 19.63
C GLY A 287 6.70 -27.12 20.46
N TRP A 288 5.99 -26.10 19.95
CA TRP A 288 5.57 -24.97 20.80
C TRP A 288 4.26 -25.28 21.55
N SER A 289 4.15 -24.80 22.78
CA SER A 289 2.88 -24.66 23.47
C SER A 289 2.12 -23.41 23.01
N GLU A 290 0.82 -23.33 23.33
CA GLU A 290 0.02 -22.12 23.10
C GLU A 290 0.60 -20.90 23.84
N VAL A 291 1.06 -21.11 25.08
CA VAL A 291 1.66 -20.05 25.91
C VAL A 291 2.93 -19.51 25.25
N GLU A 292 3.79 -20.39 24.76
CA GLU A 292 5.02 -20.01 24.05
C GLU A 292 4.73 -19.29 22.74
N PHE A 293 3.75 -19.74 21.96
CA PHE A 293 3.38 -19.07 20.72
C PHE A 293 2.95 -17.62 20.98
N PHE A 294 2.08 -17.37 21.94
CA PHE A 294 1.64 -16.01 22.25
C PHE A 294 2.74 -15.19 22.94
N ALA A 295 3.59 -15.80 23.77
CA ALA A 295 4.76 -15.13 24.33
C ALA A 295 5.74 -14.68 23.24
N ALA A 296 6.01 -15.55 22.25
CA ALA A 296 6.81 -15.23 21.07
C ALA A 296 6.14 -14.12 20.24
N PHE A 297 4.83 -14.20 20.02
CA PHE A 297 4.07 -13.19 19.27
C PHE A 297 4.17 -11.81 19.92
N ARG A 298 4.05 -11.72 21.25
CA ARG A 298 4.22 -10.46 22.00
C ARG A 298 5.63 -9.89 21.93
N LYS A 299 6.66 -10.72 21.69
CA LYS A 299 8.06 -10.30 21.55
C LYS A 299 8.41 -9.84 20.12
N ASP A 300 7.95 -10.54 19.09
CA ASP A 300 8.14 -10.11 17.70
C ASP A 300 7.00 -10.59 16.78
N PRO A 301 5.89 -9.86 16.68
CA PRO A 301 4.70 -10.30 15.96
C PRO A 301 4.94 -10.60 14.47
N LEU A 302 6.00 -10.07 13.88
CA LEU A 302 6.18 -10.18 12.43
C LEU A 302 6.56 -11.59 11.97
N PHE A 303 7.00 -12.51 12.86
CA PHE A 303 7.40 -13.85 12.41
C PHE A 303 6.22 -14.60 11.77
N VAL A 304 4.97 -14.35 12.20
CA VAL A 304 3.77 -14.97 11.61
C VAL A 304 3.48 -14.49 10.18
N THR A 305 4.21 -13.50 9.68
CA THR A 305 4.09 -13.07 8.27
C THR A 305 4.86 -13.97 7.30
N ASN A 306 5.76 -14.85 7.80
CA ASN A 306 6.39 -15.88 6.99
C ASN A 306 5.35 -16.92 6.52
N SER A 307 5.64 -17.58 5.40
CA SER A 307 4.85 -18.74 4.97
C SER A 307 5.05 -19.92 5.93
N GLU A 308 4.09 -20.83 5.97
CA GLU A 308 4.18 -22.07 6.76
C GLU A 308 5.41 -22.90 6.36
N LYS A 309 5.65 -23.08 5.05
CA LYS A 309 6.87 -23.72 4.53
C LYS A 309 8.14 -23.04 5.04
N THR A 310 8.20 -21.71 5.01
CA THR A 310 9.36 -20.95 5.49
C THR A 310 9.59 -21.15 6.98
N LEU A 311 8.52 -21.15 7.80
CA LEU A 311 8.61 -21.41 9.23
C LEU A 311 9.13 -22.82 9.51
N SER A 312 8.60 -23.84 8.83
CA SER A 312 9.03 -25.23 9.01
C SER A 312 10.51 -25.44 8.71
N VAL A 313 11.01 -24.90 7.58
CA VAL A 313 12.42 -25.07 7.21
C VAL A 313 13.34 -24.30 8.16
N LYS A 314 12.96 -23.09 8.59
CA LYS A 314 13.73 -22.33 9.60
C LYS A 314 13.77 -23.06 10.94
N MET A 315 12.63 -23.62 11.37
CA MET A 315 12.56 -24.39 12.60
C MET A 315 13.44 -25.63 12.52
N ALA A 316 13.37 -26.39 11.42
CA ALA A 316 14.19 -27.57 11.22
C ALA A 316 15.69 -27.24 11.28
N PHE A 317 16.13 -26.14 10.64
CA PHE A 317 17.52 -25.68 10.74
C PHE A 317 17.91 -25.33 12.18
N LEU A 318 17.11 -24.51 12.87
CA LEU A 318 17.43 -24.07 14.23
C LEU A 318 17.46 -25.23 15.23
N VAL A 319 16.59 -26.23 15.07
CA VAL A 319 16.53 -27.38 15.97
C VAL A 319 17.58 -28.44 15.61
N LYS A 320 17.68 -28.82 14.34
CA LYS A 320 18.52 -29.96 13.91
C LYS A 320 19.98 -29.59 13.65
N GLU A 321 20.24 -28.41 13.10
CA GLU A 321 21.60 -28.01 12.72
C GLU A 321 22.24 -27.12 13.80
N VAL A 322 21.48 -26.18 14.37
CA VAL A 322 22.00 -25.27 15.41
C VAL A 322 21.91 -25.88 16.81
N GLY A 323 21.00 -26.83 17.04
CA GLY A 323 20.86 -27.55 18.31
C GLY A 323 19.96 -26.86 19.36
N TYR A 324 19.11 -25.90 18.98
CA TYR A 324 18.14 -25.32 19.91
C TYR A 324 16.97 -26.27 20.20
N GLY A 325 16.43 -26.23 21.42
CA GLY A 325 15.10 -26.76 21.69
C GLY A 325 14.01 -25.87 21.04
N PRO A 326 12.83 -26.43 20.69
CA PRO A 326 11.70 -25.63 20.19
C PRO A 326 11.37 -24.43 21.09
N SER A 327 11.36 -24.63 22.41
CA SER A 327 11.13 -23.60 23.42
C SER A 327 12.17 -22.48 23.39
N ASP A 328 13.45 -22.80 23.16
CA ASP A 328 14.50 -21.78 23.03
C ASP A 328 14.25 -20.87 21.83
N VAL A 329 13.76 -21.43 20.72
CA VAL A 329 13.37 -20.66 19.54
C VAL A 329 12.17 -19.76 19.87
N ALA A 330 11.20 -20.23 20.66
CA ALA A 330 10.06 -19.42 21.11
C ALA A 330 10.49 -18.22 21.96
N LEU A 331 11.54 -18.38 22.77
CA LEU A 331 12.11 -17.29 23.55
C LEU A 331 12.80 -16.22 22.67
N ARG A 332 13.19 -16.60 21.44
CA ARG A 332 13.99 -15.79 20.49
C ARG A 332 13.33 -15.72 19.09
N PRO A 333 12.07 -15.24 18.97
CA PRO A 333 11.31 -15.29 17.71
C PRO A 333 11.93 -14.49 16.56
N LYS A 334 12.82 -13.54 16.87
CA LYS A 334 13.58 -12.78 15.88
C LYS A 334 14.47 -13.67 14.99
N LEU A 335 14.87 -14.85 15.46
CA LEU A 335 15.56 -15.85 14.62
C LEU A 335 14.70 -16.25 13.41
N LEU A 336 13.39 -16.37 13.59
CA LEU A 336 12.46 -16.70 12.51
C LEU A 336 12.24 -15.54 11.53
N MET A 337 12.70 -14.33 11.85
CA MET A 337 12.64 -13.16 10.97
C MET A 337 13.83 -13.05 10.02
N HIS A 338 14.98 -13.63 10.37
CA HIS A 338 16.17 -13.58 9.54
C HIS A 338 16.02 -14.45 8.27
N SER A 339 16.77 -14.11 7.23
CA SER A 339 16.86 -14.95 6.02
C SER A 339 17.61 -16.23 6.35
N LEU A 340 17.05 -17.38 5.98
CA LEU A 340 17.71 -18.67 6.23
C LEU A 340 19.01 -18.77 5.43
N GLU A 341 18.92 -18.58 4.11
CA GLU A 341 20.03 -18.78 3.18
C GLU A 341 21.04 -17.63 3.20
N LYS A 342 20.59 -16.39 3.45
CA LYS A 342 21.47 -15.21 3.40
C LYS A 342 22.05 -14.80 4.74
N ARG A 343 21.57 -15.35 5.86
CA ARG A 343 21.98 -14.89 7.20
C ARG A 343 22.17 -16.02 8.19
N LEU A 344 21.16 -16.85 8.43
CA LEU A 344 21.26 -17.90 9.46
C LEU A 344 22.33 -18.93 9.10
N LYS A 345 22.21 -19.58 7.92
CA LYS A 345 23.16 -20.61 7.48
C LYS A 345 24.59 -20.08 7.28
N PRO A 346 24.83 -18.96 6.56
CA PRO A 346 26.19 -18.47 6.35
C PRO A 346 26.92 -18.16 7.65
N ARG A 347 26.23 -17.48 8.58
CA ARG A 347 26.83 -17.08 9.86
C ARG A 347 27.02 -18.26 10.80
N HIS A 348 26.11 -19.23 10.78
CA HIS A 348 26.28 -20.48 11.53
C HIS A 348 27.50 -21.28 11.05
N ARG A 349 27.70 -21.37 9.73
CA ARG A 349 28.88 -22.03 9.15
C ARG A 349 30.18 -21.31 9.51
N VAL A 350 30.18 -19.97 9.47
CA VAL A 350 31.34 -19.18 9.94
C VAL A 350 31.64 -19.51 11.40
N THR A 351 30.64 -19.51 12.29
CA THR A 351 30.88 -19.83 13.71
C THR A 351 31.42 -21.25 13.89
N GLN A 352 30.92 -22.23 13.13
CA GLN A 352 31.44 -23.60 13.16
C GLN A 352 32.89 -23.70 12.66
N MET A 353 33.24 -23.02 11.57
CA MET A 353 34.62 -23.02 11.04
C MET A 353 35.60 -22.38 12.03
N LEU A 354 35.20 -21.27 12.66
CA LEU A 354 36.00 -20.59 13.68
C LEU A 354 36.21 -21.48 14.90
N GLU A 355 35.14 -22.12 15.40
CA GLU A 355 35.20 -23.04 16.54
C GLU A 355 36.09 -24.26 16.24
N ALA A 356 35.94 -24.89 15.07
CA ALA A 356 36.78 -26.01 14.64
C ALA A 356 38.27 -25.63 14.48
N SER A 357 38.55 -24.34 14.24
CA SER A 357 39.92 -23.82 14.08
C SER A 357 40.49 -23.24 15.38
N GLY A 358 39.85 -23.45 16.53
CA GLY A 358 40.32 -22.97 17.83
C GLY A 358 40.07 -21.48 18.11
N PHE A 359 39.21 -20.82 17.32
CA PHE A 359 38.78 -19.42 17.51
C PHE A 359 37.31 -19.39 17.93
N PRO A 360 36.95 -19.79 19.16
CA PRO A 360 35.56 -19.83 19.56
C PRO A 360 34.92 -18.44 19.43
N SER A 361 33.64 -18.43 19.06
CA SER A 361 32.78 -17.23 18.94
C SER A 361 32.79 -16.31 20.17
N GLY A 362 33.30 -16.82 21.29
CA GLY A 362 33.51 -16.10 22.55
C GLY A 362 32.20 -15.81 23.27
N LYS A 363 32.17 -14.66 23.96
CA LYS A 363 31.09 -14.15 24.81
C LYS A 363 29.71 -13.92 24.15
N TYR A 364 29.56 -14.15 22.85
CA TYR A 364 28.34 -13.83 22.13
C TYR A 364 27.48 -15.07 21.91
N GLU A 365 26.26 -15.08 22.43
CA GLU A 365 25.27 -16.08 22.07
C GLU A 365 24.96 -16.07 20.56
N PHE A 366 24.60 -17.23 20.00
CA PHE A 366 24.19 -17.37 18.59
C PHE A 366 23.19 -16.30 18.14
N THR A 367 22.20 -15.99 18.99
CA THR A 367 21.18 -14.98 18.65
C THR A 367 21.75 -13.58 18.48
N THR A 368 22.76 -13.23 19.26
CA THR A 368 23.49 -11.97 19.17
C THR A 368 24.27 -11.91 17.86
N ILE A 369 24.96 -13.00 17.50
CA ILE A 369 25.72 -13.12 16.25
C ILE A 369 24.80 -12.92 15.04
N MET A 370 23.59 -13.52 15.06
CA MET A 370 22.60 -13.34 13.97
C MET A 370 22.06 -11.91 13.86
N ASN A 371 22.12 -11.13 14.95
CA ASN A 371 21.59 -9.77 14.99
C ASN A 371 22.58 -8.69 14.56
N PHE A 372 23.88 -8.97 14.49
CA PHE A 372 24.86 -8.00 13.99
C PHE A 372 24.55 -7.55 12.56
N SER A 373 24.87 -6.30 12.21
CA SER A 373 24.87 -5.88 10.79
C SER A 373 25.89 -6.70 9.99
N ASP A 374 25.79 -6.69 8.66
CA ASP A 374 26.76 -7.46 7.84
C ASP A 374 28.18 -6.91 8.03
N LYS A 375 28.34 -5.59 8.11
CA LYS A 375 29.61 -4.94 8.45
C LYS A 375 30.17 -5.40 9.80
N VAL A 376 29.37 -5.29 10.87
CA VAL A 376 29.82 -5.66 12.23
C VAL A 376 30.15 -7.16 12.31
N PHE A 377 29.39 -8.01 11.63
CA PHE A 377 29.68 -9.43 11.56
C PHE A 377 31.00 -9.70 10.82
N MET A 378 31.21 -9.07 9.67
CA MET A 378 32.43 -9.19 8.88
C MET A 378 33.67 -8.76 9.67
N ASP A 379 33.61 -7.57 10.29
CA ASP A 379 34.71 -6.98 11.05
C ASP A 379 35.07 -7.80 12.30
N LYS A 380 34.10 -8.50 12.91
CA LYS A 380 34.31 -9.27 14.14
C LYS A 380 34.68 -10.73 13.89
N PHE A 381 34.06 -11.38 12.92
CA PHE A 381 34.13 -12.84 12.76
C PHE A 381 34.92 -13.28 11.53
N VAL A 382 34.88 -12.51 10.43
CA VAL A 382 35.48 -12.95 9.16
C VAL A 382 36.85 -12.33 8.94
N ILE A 383 36.95 -10.99 8.88
CA ILE A 383 38.20 -10.28 8.55
C ILE A 383 39.35 -10.63 9.51
N PRO A 384 39.17 -10.68 10.84
CA PRO A 384 40.27 -10.99 11.75
C PRO A 384 40.83 -12.41 11.63
N HIS A 385 40.07 -13.32 10.99
CA HIS A 385 40.39 -14.75 10.91
C HIS A 385 40.61 -15.25 9.48
N LYS A 386 40.45 -14.41 8.45
CA LYS A 386 40.53 -14.82 7.04
C LYS A 386 41.85 -15.50 6.65
N GLU A 387 42.97 -15.03 7.22
CA GLU A 387 44.29 -15.62 6.95
C GLU A 387 44.59 -16.83 7.87
N LYS A 388 43.83 -16.98 8.97
CA LYS A 388 44.03 -18.01 10.00
C LYS A 388 43.14 -19.23 9.79
N VAL A 389 42.00 -19.06 9.12
CA VAL A 389 41.02 -20.11 8.86
C VAL A 389 40.84 -20.24 7.34
N PRO A 390 41.53 -21.22 6.71
CA PRO A 390 41.49 -21.39 5.26
C PRO A 390 40.05 -21.56 4.73
N GLY A 391 39.73 -20.88 3.63
CA GLY A 391 38.42 -20.98 2.98
C GLY A 391 37.29 -20.18 3.64
N LEU A 392 37.54 -19.52 4.79
CA LEU A 392 36.50 -18.81 5.55
C LEU A 392 35.89 -17.66 4.75
N LEU A 393 36.74 -16.83 4.15
CA LEU A 393 36.31 -15.66 3.38
C LEU A 393 35.61 -16.09 2.10
N GLU A 394 36.15 -17.08 1.40
CA GLU A 394 35.60 -17.63 0.16
C GLU A 394 34.21 -18.24 0.40
N MET A 395 34.06 -19.06 1.46
CA MET A 395 32.78 -19.65 1.84
C MET A 395 31.75 -18.57 2.18
N TYR A 396 32.12 -17.57 2.99
CA TYR A 396 31.20 -16.50 3.36
C TYR A 396 30.81 -15.61 2.17
N ALA A 397 31.76 -15.30 1.28
CA ALA A 397 31.49 -14.53 0.06
C ALA A 397 30.58 -15.29 -0.92
N ALA A 398 30.81 -16.60 -1.10
CA ALA A 398 30.00 -17.45 -1.96
C ALA A 398 28.55 -17.57 -1.47
N THR A 399 28.34 -17.61 -0.16
CA THR A 399 27.01 -17.77 0.44
C THR A 399 26.21 -16.47 0.55
N CYS A 400 26.87 -15.30 0.59
CA CYS A 400 26.20 -14.00 0.71
C CYS A 400 25.78 -13.38 -0.64
N GLY A 401 26.35 -13.85 -1.76
CA GLY A 401 26.06 -13.37 -3.12
C GLY A 401 26.58 -11.94 -3.34
N LYS A 402 27.63 -11.79 -4.16
CA LYS A 402 28.33 -10.54 -4.55
C LYS A 402 28.05 -9.38 -3.58
N ILE A 403 28.77 -9.39 -2.47
CA ILE A 403 29.00 -8.20 -1.67
C ILE A 403 29.60 -7.19 -2.64
N GLY A 404 28.85 -6.13 -2.95
CA GLY A 404 29.36 -5.03 -3.76
C GLY A 404 30.70 -4.61 -3.18
N THR A 405 31.70 -4.56 -4.05
CA THR A 405 33.03 -4.01 -3.81
C THR A 405 32.89 -2.75 -2.95
N ILE A 406 33.57 -2.77 -1.81
CA ILE A 406 33.74 -1.63 -0.90
C ILE A 406 34.50 -0.53 -1.65
#